data_AF-A0A382S414-F1
#
_entry.id   AF-A0A382S414-F1
#
_cell.length_a   1.000
_cell.length_b   1.000
_cell.length_c   1.000
_cell.angle_alpha   90.00
_cell.angle_beta   90.00
_cell.angle_gamma   90.00
#
_symmetry.space_group_name_H-M   'P 1'
#
loop_
_entity.id
_entity.type
_entity.pdbx_description
1 polymer ?
#
loop_
_entity_poly.entity_id
_entity_poly.type
_entity_poly.pdbx_seq_one_letter_code
_entity_poly.pdbx_strand_id
1 'polypeptide(L)'
;NTIERNNISWDGSQEISSKIMRNFSLIYLRNRDILSQFCFDVISKKQDYIKRNFTSYNPDIRQIPLENSITATRENYESFCERQDFVNKFKEKNWKGEPIIVWEDFIISPNVEMTKIKDWYKIDEKHSTVNRPIIPHADYKTVFTNYDEILTWFG
;
A
#
# COMPACT_ATOMS: atom_id res chain seq x y z
N ASN A 1 -14.74 16.10 0.99
CA ASN A 1 -15.75 15.83 2.03
C ASN A 1 -17.12 16.20 1.50
N THR A 2 -17.86 15.23 0.95
CA THR A 2 -19.27 15.40 0.64
C THR A 2 -20.11 14.96 1.84
N ILE A 3 -21.20 15.69 2.06
CA ILE A 3 -22.09 15.67 3.23
C ILE A 3 -22.68 14.26 3.55
N GLU A 4 -22.64 13.33 2.60
CA GLU A 4 -23.16 11.96 2.73
C GLU A 4 -22.29 11.01 3.58
N ARG A 5 -21.02 11.34 3.84
CA ARG A 5 -20.12 10.46 4.62
C ARG A 5 -20.38 10.47 6.13
N ASN A 6 -21.10 11.45 6.66
CA ASN A 6 -21.09 11.70 8.11
C ASN A 6 -21.97 10.76 8.95
N ASN A 7 -22.81 9.89 8.35
CA ASN A 7 -23.78 9.08 9.10
C ASN A 7 -23.72 7.56 8.84
N ILE A 8 -22.75 7.05 8.08
CA ILE A 8 -22.65 5.61 7.81
C ILE A 8 -21.71 4.98 8.84
N SER A 9 -22.21 4.00 9.58
CA SER A 9 -21.38 3.23 10.52
C SER A 9 -20.28 2.46 9.78
N TRP A 10 -19.23 2.09 10.52
CA TRP A 10 -18.10 1.34 9.96
C TRP A 10 -18.56 0.04 9.26
N ASP A 11 -19.46 -0.72 9.90
CA ASP A 11 -20.05 -1.93 9.32
C ASP A 11 -20.91 -1.64 8.08
N GLY A 12 -21.69 -0.55 8.12
CA GLY A 12 -22.51 -0.12 6.99
C GLY A 12 -21.67 0.21 5.76
N SER A 13 -20.52 0.87 5.95
CA SER A 13 -19.59 1.18 4.86
C SER A 13 -18.99 -0.09 4.25
N GLN A 14 -18.65 -1.08 5.07
CA GLN A 14 -18.17 -2.38 4.58
C GLN A 14 -19.25 -3.13 3.79
N GLU A 15 -20.50 -3.10 4.25
CA GLU A 15 -21.59 -3.79 3.56
C GLU A 15 -21.86 -3.20 2.18
N ILE A 16 -21.94 -1.87 2.08
CA ILE A 16 -22.12 -1.17 0.80
C ILE A 16 -20.98 -1.49 -0.15
N SER A 17 -19.73 -1.36 0.33
CA SER A 17 -18.54 -1.65 -0.47
C SER A 17 -18.52 -3.10 -0.93
N SER A 18 -18.87 -4.04 -0.05
CA SER A 18 -18.96 -5.47 -0.39
C SER A 18 -20.01 -5.74 -1.47
N LYS A 19 -21.20 -5.12 -1.37
CA LYS A 19 -22.28 -5.27 -2.37
C LYS A 19 -21.82 -4.84 -3.77
N ILE A 20 -21.12 -3.72 -3.87
CA ILE A 20 -20.57 -3.21 -5.14
C ILE A 20 -19.49 -4.16 -5.66
N MET A 21 -18.56 -4.53 -4.78
CA MET A 21 -17.36 -5.29 -5.16
C MET A 21 -17.65 -6.77 -5.48
N ARG A 22 -18.82 -7.31 -5.11
CA ARG A 22 -19.25 -8.67 -5.48
C ARG A 22 -19.18 -8.98 -6.97
N ASN A 23 -19.35 -7.98 -7.84
CA ASN A 23 -19.32 -8.19 -9.28
C ASN A 23 -17.92 -8.00 -9.90
N PHE A 24 -16.93 -7.65 -9.08
CA PHE A 24 -15.55 -7.45 -9.51
C PHE A 24 -14.66 -8.58 -9.00
N SER A 25 -13.56 -8.80 -9.71
CA SER A 25 -12.44 -9.60 -9.21
C SER A 25 -11.51 -8.70 -8.41
N LEU A 26 -11.10 -9.18 -7.25
CA LEU A 26 -10.27 -8.40 -6.32
C LEU A 26 -8.84 -8.96 -6.28
N ILE A 27 -7.97 -8.45 -7.15
CA ILE A 27 -6.53 -8.72 -7.03
C ILE A 27 -5.97 -7.92 -5.85
N TYR A 28 -5.29 -8.59 -4.93
CA TYR A 28 -4.71 -7.93 -3.75
C TYR A 28 -3.20 -7.77 -3.92
N LEU A 29 -2.71 -6.55 -3.68
CA LEU A 29 -1.29 -6.29 -3.49
C LEU A 29 -0.98 -6.31 -1.99
N ARG A 30 0.04 -7.06 -1.60
CA ARG A 30 0.49 -7.20 -0.21
C ARG A 30 1.98 -6.86 -0.10
N ASN A 31 2.35 -6.14 0.95
CA ASN A 31 3.74 -6.01 1.37
C ASN A 31 4.02 -7.04 2.47
N ARG A 32 5.18 -7.70 2.42
CA ARG A 32 5.69 -8.50 3.54
C ARG A 32 6.38 -7.59 4.55
N ASP A 33 7.10 -6.58 4.09
CA ASP A 33 7.72 -5.56 4.94
C ASP A 33 6.70 -4.50 5.37
N ILE A 34 5.94 -4.84 6.42
CA ILE A 34 4.89 -3.99 6.99
C ILE A 34 5.50 -2.73 7.65
N LEU A 35 6.71 -2.84 8.20
CA LEU A 35 7.42 -1.71 8.80
C LEU A 35 7.74 -0.65 7.74
N SER A 36 8.35 -1.06 6.64
CA SER A 36 8.61 -0.16 5.51
C SER A 36 7.33 0.42 4.92
N GLN A 37 6.24 -0.35 4.88
CA GLN A 37 4.94 0.14 4.46
C GLN A 37 4.40 1.23 5.41
N PHE A 38 4.55 1.04 6.72
CA PHE A 38 4.18 2.04 7.72
C PHE A 38 5.01 3.33 7.57
N CYS A 39 6.33 3.21 7.46
CA CYS A 39 7.21 4.37 7.25
C CYS A 39 6.81 5.14 5.98
N PHE A 40 6.54 4.44 4.88
CA PHE A 40 6.04 5.05 3.65
C PHE A 40 4.69 5.76 3.86
N ASP A 41 3.74 5.17 4.57
CA ASP A 41 2.44 5.78 4.89
C ASP A 41 2.61 7.10 5.66
N VAL A 42 3.49 7.14 6.67
CA VAL A 42 3.77 8.37 7.42
C VAL A 42 4.39 9.45 6.53
N ILE A 43 5.40 9.10 5.73
CA ILE A 43 6.01 10.03 4.76
C ILE A 43 4.95 10.58 3.80
N SER A 44 4.08 9.70 3.30
CA SER A 44 3.06 10.06 2.31
C SER A 44 2.03 11.07 2.82
N LYS A 45 1.84 11.13 4.15
CA LYS A 45 0.92 12.05 4.83
C LYS A 45 1.58 13.37 5.24
N LYS A 46 2.92 13.39 5.36
CA LYS A 46 3.68 14.58 5.76
C LYS A 46 4.17 15.43 4.59
N GLN A 47 3.96 14.98 3.36
CA GLN A 47 4.24 15.77 2.17
C GLN A 47 3.09 16.73 1.82
N ASP A 48 3.43 17.80 1.11
CA ASP A 48 2.46 18.73 0.54
C ASP A 48 1.57 18.01 -0.49
N TYR A 49 0.26 18.28 -0.44
CA TYR A 49 -0.71 17.58 -1.29
C TYR A 49 -0.53 17.86 -2.79
N ILE A 50 0.05 19.01 -3.14
CA ILE A 50 0.43 19.44 -4.50
C ILE A 50 1.81 18.88 -4.85
N LYS A 51 2.78 18.98 -3.93
CA LYS A 51 4.17 18.53 -4.14
C LYS A 51 4.45 17.18 -3.48
N ARG A 52 3.98 16.11 -4.13
CA ARG A 52 4.15 14.72 -3.67
C ARG A 52 5.48 14.07 -4.08
N ASN A 53 6.57 14.83 -4.00
CA ASN A 53 7.87 14.42 -4.52
C ASN A 53 8.43 13.18 -3.81
N PHE A 54 8.11 12.98 -2.51
CA PHE A 54 8.57 11.82 -1.74
C PHE A 54 7.89 10.51 -2.15
N THR A 55 6.72 10.59 -2.77
CA THR A 55 5.98 9.41 -3.26
C THR A 55 5.88 9.34 -4.78
N SER A 56 6.58 10.22 -5.51
CA SER A 56 6.55 10.25 -6.97
C SER A 56 7.10 8.96 -7.59
N TYR A 57 6.49 8.51 -8.69
CA TYR A 57 7.03 7.42 -9.52
C TYR A 57 7.88 7.93 -10.68
N ASN A 58 8.02 9.26 -10.83
CA ASN A 58 8.93 9.87 -11.79
C ASN A 58 10.29 10.10 -11.11
N PRO A 59 11.37 9.44 -11.57
CA PRO A 59 12.70 9.55 -10.98
C PRO A 59 13.26 10.98 -11.02
N ASP A 60 12.90 11.78 -12.04
CA ASP A 60 13.44 13.14 -12.24
C ASP A 60 12.98 14.11 -11.15
N ILE A 61 11.84 13.83 -10.51
CA ILE A 61 11.27 14.66 -9.45
C ILE A 61 11.19 13.93 -8.10
N ARG A 62 11.59 12.65 -8.05
CA ARG A 62 11.58 11.86 -6.82
C ARG A 62 12.56 12.49 -5.84
N GLN A 63 12.09 12.76 -4.63
CA GLN A 63 12.93 13.23 -3.54
C GLN A 63 12.95 12.20 -2.41
N ILE A 64 14.04 12.16 -1.67
CA ILE A 64 14.16 11.42 -0.42
C ILE A 64 14.00 12.46 0.70
N PRO A 65 13.17 12.20 1.74
CA PRO A 65 13.11 13.07 2.90
C PRO A 65 14.49 13.29 3.51
N LEU A 66 14.71 14.45 4.12
CA LEU A 66 15.98 14.73 4.81
C LEU A 66 16.18 13.74 5.97
N GLU A 67 17.45 13.49 6.31
CA GLU A 67 17.79 12.69 7.47
C GLU A 67 17.18 13.30 8.75
N ASN A 68 16.72 12.45 9.67
CA ASN A 68 16.15 12.84 10.96
C ASN A 68 15.07 13.93 10.84
N SER A 69 14.29 13.93 9.77
CA SER A 69 13.28 14.96 9.50
C SER A 69 11.86 14.55 9.83
N ILE A 70 11.62 13.26 10.11
CA ILE A 70 10.29 12.72 10.33
C ILE A 70 10.22 11.98 11.67
N THR A 71 9.31 12.42 12.53
CA THR A 71 8.90 11.65 13.72
C THR A 71 7.55 10.98 13.46
N ALA A 72 7.44 9.67 13.67
CA ALA A 72 6.14 9.00 13.68
C ALA A 72 5.50 9.07 15.06
N THR A 73 4.18 9.15 15.15
CA THR A 73 3.46 9.10 16.44
C THR A 73 2.76 7.75 16.64
N ARG A 74 2.43 7.43 17.89
CA ARG A 74 1.62 6.25 18.20
C ARG A 74 0.26 6.25 17.51
N GLU A 75 -0.37 7.43 17.39
CA GLU A 75 -1.61 7.61 16.64
C GLU A 75 -1.44 7.27 15.15
N ASN A 76 -0.28 7.56 14.55
CA ASN A 76 -0.01 7.14 13.17
C ASN A 76 -0.03 5.62 13.05
N TYR A 77 0.60 4.93 14.00
CA TYR A 77 0.65 3.47 14.06
C TYR A 77 -0.73 2.85 14.26
N GLU A 78 -1.48 3.31 15.26
CA GLU A 78 -2.84 2.81 15.53
C GLU A 78 -3.74 3.00 14.31
N SER A 79 -3.74 4.18 13.72
CA SER A 79 -4.49 4.45 12.49
C SER A 79 -4.05 3.56 11.32
N PHE A 80 -2.75 3.24 11.23
CA PHE A 80 -2.24 2.30 10.23
C PHE A 80 -2.77 0.88 10.47
N CYS A 81 -2.71 0.38 11.71
CA CYS A 81 -3.23 -0.93 12.08
C CYS A 81 -4.74 -1.04 11.81
N GLU A 82 -5.53 -0.02 12.17
CA GLU A 82 -6.97 0.01 11.87
C GLU A 82 -7.26 -0.12 10.36
N ARG A 83 -6.46 0.53 9.52
CA ARG A 83 -6.59 0.39 8.05
C ARG A 83 -6.18 -1.01 7.58
N GLN A 84 -5.12 -1.59 8.13
CA GLN A 84 -4.72 -2.96 7.79
C GLN A 84 -5.80 -3.97 8.19
N ASP A 85 -6.37 -3.84 9.38
CA ASP A 85 -7.47 -4.67 9.86
C ASP A 85 -8.71 -4.53 8.98
N PHE A 86 -9.02 -3.31 8.54
CA PHE A 86 -10.09 -3.08 7.58
C PHE A 86 -9.84 -3.86 6.28
N VAL A 87 -8.65 -3.73 5.70
CA VAL A 87 -8.29 -4.41 4.45
C VAL A 87 -8.35 -5.93 4.62
N ASN A 88 -7.86 -6.46 5.74
CA ASN A 88 -7.88 -7.89 6.04
C ASN A 88 -9.31 -8.42 6.16
N LYS A 89 -10.16 -7.78 6.98
CA LYS A 89 -11.57 -8.17 7.12
C LYS A 89 -12.34 -8.05 5.81
N PHE A 90 -12.09 -6.98 5.05
CA PHE A 90 -12.72 -6.78 3.74
C PHE A 90 -12.31 -7.89 2.77
N LYS A 91 -11.03 -8.26 2.76
CA LYS A 91 -10.51 -9.38 1.97
C LYS A 91 -11.13 -10.70 2.37
N GLU A 92 -11.11 -11.07 3.65
CA GLU A 92 -11.70 -12.32 4.15
C GLU A 92 -13.16 -12.50 3.71
N LYS A 93 -13.92 -11.41 3.65
CA LYS A 93 -15.34 -11.43 3.27
C LYS A 93 -15.59 -11.50 1.76
N ASN A 94 -14.70 -10.91 0.94
CA ASN A 94 -14.98 -10.66 -0.47
C ASN A 94 -14.04 -11.38 -1.44
N TRP A 95 -12.93 -11.94 -0.95
CA TRP A 95 -11.96 -12.64 -1.76
C TRP A 95 -12.49 -14.01 -2.20
N LYS A 96 -12.40 -14.29 -3.50
CA LYS A 96 -12.91 -15.51 -4.15
C LYS A 96 -11.77 -16.43 -4.60
N GLY A 97 -10.55 -16.16 -4.12
CA GLY A 97 -9.34 -16.88 -4.51
C GLY A 97 -8.50 -16.19 -5.58
N GLU A 98 -8.82 -14.95 -5.95
CA GLU A 98 -8.02 -14.16 -6.90
C GLU A 98 -6.53 -14.09 -6.48
N PRO A 99 -5.60 -13.88 -7.42
CA PRO A 99 -4.19 -13.77 -7.11
C PRO A 99 -3.88 -12.70 -6.06
N ILE A 100 -2.95 -13.06 -5.17
CA ILE A 100 -2.29 -12.12 -4.27
C ILE A 100 -0.90 -11.86 -4.87
N ILE A 101 -0.64 -10.59 -5.18
CA ILE A 101 0.67 -10.13 -5.63
C ILE A 101 1.44 -9.66 -4.41
N VAL A 102 2.63 -10.19 -4.24
CA VAL A 102 3.53 -9.77 -3.15
C VAL A 102 4.49 -8.74 -3.72
N TRP A 103 4.54 -7.56 -3.12
CA TRP A 103 5.32 -6.44 -3.64
C TRP A 103 6.80 -6.79 -3.81
N GLU A 104 7.40 -7.45 -2.81
CA GLU A 104 8.81 -7.83 -2.86
C GLU A 104 9.10 -8.82 -4.00
N ASP A 105 8.19 -9.76 -4.23
CA ASP A 105 8.30 -10.73 -5.34
C ASP A 105 8.10 -10.05 -6.68
N PHE A 106 7.19 -9.06 -6.73
CA PHE A 106 6.92 -8.25 -7.92
C PHE A 106 8.13 -7.40 -8.29
N ILE A 107 8.83 -6.82 -7.32
CA ILE A 107 10.07 -6.06 -7.56
C ILE A 107 11.18 -6.98 -8.12
N ILE A 108 11.31 -8.20 -7.60
CA ILE A 108 12.34 -9.15 -8.03
C ILE A 108 12.02 -9.75 -9.40
N SER A 109 10.75 -10.10 -9.64
CA SER A 109 10.31 -10.81 -10.83
C SER A 109 8.89 -10.41 -11.22
N PRO A 110 8.71 -9.21 -11.81
CA PRO A 110 7.39 -8.71 -12.19
C PRO A 110 6.66 -9.69 -13.11
N ASN A 111 7.37 -10.33 -14.04
CA ASN A 111 6.79 -11.28 -14.98
C ASN A 111 6.17 -12.50 -14.30
N VAL A 112 6.83 -13.04 -13.26
CA VAL A 112 6.33 -14.21 -12.52
C VAL A 112 5.04 -13.84 -11.77
N GLU A 113 5.04 -12.70 -11.09
CA GLU A 113 3.85 -12.21 -10.40
C GLU A 113 2.71 -11.90 -11.36
N MET A 114 3.01 -11.30 -12.52
CA MET A 114 2.00 -11.03 -13.55
C MET A 114 1.43 -12.30 -14.18
N THR A 115 2.21 -13.39 -14.28
CA THR A 115 1.69 -14.69 -14.73
C THR A 115 0.56 -15.20 -13.85
N LYS A 116 0.60 -14.97 -12.54
CA LYS A 116 -0.51 -15.35 -11.63
C LYS A 116 -1.83 -14.71 -12.05
N ILE A 117 -1.80 -13.45 -12.50
CA ILE A 117 -2.97 -12.73 -12.99
C ILE A 117 -3.43 -13.30 -14.34
N LYS A 118 -2.48 -13.55 -15.24
CA LYS A 118 -2.79 -14.14 -16.55
C LYS A 118 -3.48 -15.49 -16.42
N ASP A 119 -2.93 -16.36 -15.59
CA ASP A 119 -3.45 -17.70 -15.35
C ASP A 119 -4.87 -17.65 -14.77
N TRP A 120 -5.11 -16.71 -13.84
CA TRP A 120 -6.43 -16.51 -13.24
C TRP A 120 -7.49 -16.10 -14.27
N TYR A 121 -7.18 -15.13 -15.13
CA TYR A 121 -8.14 -14.65 -16.14
C TYR A 121 -8.10 -15.43 -17.46
N LYS A 122 -7.17 -16.37 -17.61
CA LYS A 122 -6.89 -17.09 -18.86
C LYS A 122 -6.63 -16.14 -20.03
N ILE A 123 -5.90 -15.06 -19.75
CA ILE A 123 -5.54 -14.04 -20.74
C ILE A 123 -4.20 -14.39 -21.36
N ASP A 124 -4.19 -14.56 -22.68
CA ASP A 124 -2.98 -14.81 -23.45
C ASP A 124 -2.46 -13.50 -24.07
N GLU A 125 -1.86 -12.64 -23.24
CA GLU A 125 -1.32 -11.35 -23.68
C GLU A 125 0.20 -11.39 -23.90
N LYS A 126 0.60 -10.92 -25.09
CA LYS A 126 1.99 -10.56 -25.43
C LYS A 126 2.28 -9.15 -24.91
N HIS A 127 2.77 -9.03 -23.68
CA HIS A 127 3.22 -7.73 -23.19
C HIS A 127 4.57 -7.35 -23.79
N SER A 128 4.73 -6.06 -24.09
CA SER A 128 6.05 -5.47 -24.32
C SER A 128 6.86 -5.56 -23.02
N THR A 129 8.07 -6.11 -23.09
CA THR A 129 9.04 -6.29 -21.99
C THR A 129 9.68 -4.97 -21.53
N VAL A 130 8.92 -3.86 -21.52
CA VAL A 130 9.45 -2.57 -21.07
C VAL A 130 9.64 -2.65 -19.56
N ASN A 131 10.85 -3.02 -19.15
CA ASN A 131 11.30 -2.92 -17.78
C ASN A 131 11.29 -1.44 -17.38
N ARG A 132 10.28 -1.03 -16.61
CA ARG A 132 10.30 0.27 -15.98
C ARG A 132 11.30 0.22 -14.82
N PRO A 133 12.19 1.22 -14.68
CA PRO A 133 13.09 1.28 -13.55
C PRO A 133 12.28 1.34 -12.25
N ILE A 134 12.60 0.43 -11.33
CA ILE A 134 12.01 0.40 -10.00
C ILE A 134 12.74 1.44 -9.16
N ILE A 135 11.99 2.41 -8.61
CA ILE A 135 12.53 3.39 -7.68
C ILE A 135 12.56 2.74 -6.29
N PRO A 136 13.74 2.55 -5.68
CA PRO A 136 13.83 1.95 -4.36
C PRO A 136 13.17 2.85 -3.30
N HIS A 137 12.74 2.22 -2.21
CA HIS A 137 12.34 2.96 -1.02
C HIS A 137 13.53 3.71 -0.41
N ALA A 138 13.24 4.78 0.33
CA ALA A 138 14.25 5.47 1.12
C ALA A 138 14.75 4.56 2.25
N ASP A 139 15.97 4.80 2.74
CA ASP A 139 16.41 4.20 3.99
C ASP A 139 15.66 4.85 5.16
N TYR A 140 14.61 4.18 5.63
CA TYR A 140 13.75 4.74 6.67
C TYR A 140 14.47 4.88 8.02
N LYS A 141 15.57 4.15 8.24
CA LYS A 141 16.35 4.28 9.48
C LYS A 141 16.99 5.65 9.61
N THR A 142 17.42 6.24 8.50
CA THR A 142 18.06 7.57 8.50
C THR A 142 17.04 8.70 8.44
N VAL A 143 15.88 8.45 7.84
CA VAL A 143 14.80 9.45 7.70
C VAL A 143 14.07 9.71 9.02
N PHE A 144 13.79 8.66 9.79
CA PHE A 144 12.95 8.75 10.99
C PHE A 144 13.77 9.04 12.25
N THR A 145 13.39 10.09 12.98
CA THR A 145 14.02 10.48 14.26
C THR A 145 13.82 9.45 15.37
N ASN A 146 12.76 8.65 15.28
CA ASN A 146 12.39 7.64 16.26
C ASN A 146 12.26 6.23 15.65
N TYR A 147 13.07 5.90 14.65
CA TYR A 147 13.00 4.60 13.97
C TYR A 147 13.10 3.40 14.93
N ASP A 148 14.01 3.45 15.90
CA ASP A 148 14.17 2.38 16.89
C ASP A 148 12.93 2.22 17.78
N GLU A 149 12.22 3.31 18.09
CA GLU A 149 10.95 3.26 18.80
C GLU A 149 9.87 2.61 17.93
N ILE A 150 9.79 2.97 16.65
CA ILE A 150 8.83 2.42 15.70
C ILE A 150 8.98 0.89 15.61
N LEU A 151 10.22 0.37 15.59
CA LEU A 151 10.48 -1.07 15.58
C LEU A 151 9.73 -1.78 16.72
N THR A 152 9.79 -1.23 17.93
CA THR A 152 9.12 -1.83 19.11
C THR A 152 7.61 -1.91 18.98
N TRP A 153 6.99 -1.10 18.12
CA TRP A 153 5.55 -1.16 17.90
C TRP A 153 5.14 -2.39 17.07
N PHE A 154 6.04 -2.94 16.26
CA PHE A 154 5.75 -4.10 15.41
C PHE A 154 6.15 -5.45 16.04
N GLY A 155 6.81 -5.43 17.20
CA GLY A 155 7.26 -6.63 17.93
C GLY A 155 8.66 -7.06 17.51
#